data_AF-A0A945DWU4-F1
#
_entry.id   AF-A0A945DWU4-F1
#
_cell.length_a   1.000
_cell.length_b   1.000
_cell.length_c   1.000
_cell.angle_alpha   90.00
_cell.angle_beta   90.00
_cell.angle_gamma   90.00
#
_symmetry.space_group_name_H-M   'P 1'
#
loop_
_entity.id
_entity.type
_entity.pdbx_description
1 polymer ?
#
loop_
_entity_poly.entity_id
_entity_poly.type
_entity_poly.pdbx_seq_one_letter_code
_entity_poly.pdbx_strand_id
1 'polypeptide(L)'
;MNSNLLSCAVFLTSATALVAGPKLKPIFNGKDLSGWQVPDGNNEAEWYKAVEGVLKIQSGPQKKGSILWSKKKYRNFVMEFDFRFGEGIVDSGVHVRTQDQIQIGISGSLKRDM
;
A
#
# COMPACT_ATOMS: atom_id res chain seq x y z
N MET A 1 46.38 -29.10 -49.73
CA MET A 1 44.92 -29.04 -49.53
C MET A 1 44.67 -29.00 -48.02
N ASN A 2 44.70 -27.82 -47.41
CA ASN A 2 44.44 -27.65 -45.98
C ASN A 2 43.37 -26.57 -45.83
N SER A 3 42.15 -26.96 -45.48
CA SER A 3 41.04 -26.06 -45.20
C SER A 3 40.68 -26.15 -43.72
N ASN A 4 41.18 -25.19 -42.93
CA ASN A 4 40.71 -24.97 -41.57
C ASN A 4 39.38 -24.21 -41.62
N LEU A 5 38.26 -24.91 -41.44
CA LEU A 5 36.97 -24.28 -41.18
C LEU A 5 36.94 -23.84 -39.70
N LEU A 6 37.08 -22.54 -39.46
CA LEU A 6 36.67 -21.94 -38.18
C LEU A 6 35.14 -21.96 -38.10
N SER A 7 34.62 -22.76 -37.18
CA SER A 7 33.20 -22.71 -36.80
C SER A 7 33.02 -21.61 -35.75
N CYS A 8 32.48 -20.46 -36.16
CA CYS A 8 32.00 -19.43 -35.23
C CYS A 8 30.62 -19.85 -34.70
N ALA A 9 30.59 -20.45 -33.52
CA ALA A 9 29.34 -20.66 -32.78
C ALA A 9 28.85 -19.30 -32.24
N VAL A 10 27.87 -18.71 -32.91
CA VAL A 10 27.17 -17.52 -32.42
C VAL A 10 26.15 -17.98 -31.36
N PHE A 11 26.48 -17.79 -30.09
CA PHE A 11 25.51 -17.92 -29.01
C PHE A 11 24.59 -16.69 -29.01
N LEU A 12 23.38 -16.82 -29.55
CA LEU A 12 22.30 -15.87 -29.30
C LEU A 12 21.85 -16.03 -27.84
N THR A 13 22.36 -15.20 -26.94
CA THR A 13 21.76 -15.02 -25.63
C THR A 13 20.55 -14.10 -25.78
N SER A 14 19.34 -14.68 -25.83
CA SER A 14 18.11 -13.90 -25.72
C SER A 14 18.06 -13.27 -24.33
N ALA A 15 18.36 -11.97 -24.25
CA ALA A 15 18.11 -11.19 -23.05
C ALA A 15 16.59 -11.04 -22.88
N THR A 16 16.00 -11.82 -21.98
CA THR A 16 14.64 -11.56 -21.50
C THR A 16 14.64 -10.22 -20.77
N ALA A 17 14.08 -9.19 -21.40
CA ALA A 17 13.80 -7.94 -20.74
C ALA A 17 12.76 -8.19 -19.65
N LEU A 18 13.19 -8.22 -18.40
CA LEU A 18 12.30 -8.11 -17.26
C LEU A 18 11.58 -6.77 -17.38
N VAL A 19 10.28 -6.80 -17.71
CA VAL A 19 9.44 -5.61 -17.68
C VAL A 19 9.29 -5.19 -16.22
N ALA A 20 10.13 -4.25 -15.78
CA ALA A 20 9.96 -3.63 -14.48
C ALA A 20 8.62 -2.87 -14.47
N GLY A 21 7.81 -3.12 -13.43
CA GLY A 21 6.55 -2.41 -13.24
C GLY A 21 6.73 -0.89 -13.12
N PRO A 22 5.64 -0.10 -13.18
CA PRO A 22 5.73 1.34 -13.04
C PRO A 22 6.37 1.71 -11.70
N LYS A 23 7.37 2.60 -11.73
CA LYS A 23 7.99 3.13 -10.51
C LYS A 23 6.98 4.01 -9.76
N LEU A 24 6.42 3.50 -8.67
CA LEU A 24 5.43 4.21 -7.86
C LEU A 24 6.11 5.27 -6.96
N LYS A 25 5.43 6.41 -6.79
CA LYS A 25 5.87 7.45 -5.85
C LYS A 25 5.20 7.21 -4.50
N PRO A 26 5.94 7.22 -3.38
CA PRO A 26 5.35 7.03 -2.06
C PRO A 26 4.30 8.09 -1.74
N ILE A 27 3.16 7.65 -1.20
CA ILE A 27 2.12 8.55 -0.65
C ILE A 27 2.40 8.83 0.83
N PHE A 28 2.82 7.81 1.58
CA PHE A 28 3.33 7.96 2.95
C PHE A 28 4.83 8.24 2.92
N ASN A 29 5.27 9.22 3.71
CA ASN A 29 6.67 9.67 3.72
C ASN A 29 7.55 8.92 4.74
N GLY A 30 6.99 7.99 5.51
CA GLY A 30 7.71 7.22 6.55
C GLY A 30 7.98 7.98 7.85
N LYS A 31 7.58 9.24 7.97
CA LYS A 31 7.96 10.12 9.09
C LYS A 31 6.77 10.67 9.85
N ASP A 32 5.76 11.15 9.14
CA ASP A 32 4.62 11.86 9.73
C ASP A 32 3.39 11.81 8.81
N LEU A 33 2.31 12.47 9.24
CA LEU A 33 1.06 12.55 8.49
C LEU A 33 1.02 13.76 7.55
N SER A 34 2.15 14.38 7.20
CA SER A 34 2.16 15.41 6.17
C SER A 34 1.69 14.83 4.83
N GLY A 35 0.85 15.57 4.13
CA GLY A 35 0.13 15.08 2.95
C GLY A 35 -1.19 14.37 3.25
N TRP A 36 -1.56 14.20 4.52
CA TRP A 36 -2.84 13.61 4.95
C TRP A 36 -3.73 14.63 5.67
N GLN A 37 -5.04 14.47 5.53
CA GLN A 37 -6.08 15.19 6.24
C GLN A 37 -6.34 14.41 7.54
N VAL A 38 -5.64 14.80 8.60
CA VAL A 38 -5.76 14.15 9.92
C VAL A 38 -7.15 14.46 10.48
N PRO A 39 -7.92 13.45 10.92
CA PRO A 39 -9.25 13.68 11.50
C PRO A 39 -9.20 14.53 12.76
N ASP A 40 -10.20 15.41 12.93
CA ASP A 40 -10.41 16.14 14.18
C ASP A 40 -10.56 15.14 15.34
N GLY A 41 -9.84 15.37 16.44
CA GLY A 41 -9.81 14.47 17.59
C GLY A 41 -8.73 13.38 17.55
N ASN A 42 -7.87 13.33 16.52
CA ASN A 42 -6.81 12.33 16.44
C ASN A 42 -5.77 12.44 17.56
N ASN A 43 -5.60 13.63 18.16
CA ASN A 43 -4.68 13.82 19.27
C ASN A 43 -5.13 13.06 20.53
N GLU A 44 -6.44 12.94 20.73
CA GLU A 44 -7.04 12.27 21.88
C GLU A 44 -7.37 10.81 21.58
N ALA A 45 -7.89 10.53 20.38
CA ALA A 45 -8.33 9.20 20.00
C ALA A 45 -7.20 8.32 19.44
N GLU A 46 -6.10 8.94 19.00
CA GLU A 46 -4.90 8.26 18.53
C GLU A 46 -5.14 7.26 17.37
N TRP A 47 -6.09 7.54 16.48
CA TRP A 47 -6.42 6.63 15.37
C TRP A 47 -5.24 6.37 14.44
N TYR A 48 -4.45 7.41 14.16
CA TYR A 48 -3.36 7.37 13.19
C TYR A 48 -2.07 7.96 13.77
N LYS A 49 -0.98 7.22 13.66
CA LYS A 49 0.37 7.66 14.05
C LYS A 49 1.41 7.14 13.08
N ALA A 50 2.38 7.98 12.73
CA ALA A 50 3.60 7.52 12.07
C ALA A 50 4.61 7.10 13.13
N VAL A 51 5.00 5.82 13.12
CA VAL A 51 5.95 5.26 14.09
C VAL A 51 6.91 4.35 13.34
N GLU A 52 8.20 4.65 13.42
CA GLU A 52 9.27 3.80 12.86
C GLU A 52 9.08 3.46 11.36
N GLY A 53 8.72 4.44 10.54
CA GLY A 53 8.50 4.19 9.11
C GLY A 53 7.15 3.56 8.77
N VAL A 54 6.27 3.32 9.75
CA VAL A 54 4.98 2.66 9.57
C VAL A 54 3.83 3.59 9.96
N LEU A 55 2.79 3.63 9.13
CA LEU A 55 1.50 4.22 9.50
C LEU A 55 0.73 3.23 10.39
N LYS A 56 0.78 3.45 11.71
CA LYS A 56 0.00 2.68 12.69
C LYS A 56 -1.44 3.19 12.71
N ILE A 57 -2.37 2.25 12.70
CA ILE A 57 -3.82 2.49 12.68
C ILE A 57 -4.43 1.71 13.85
N GLN A 58 -5.29 2.35 14.63
CA GLN A 58 -6.05 1.70 15.69
C GLN A 58 -7.43 2.34 15.87
N SER A 59 -8.31 1.63 16.58
CA SER A 59 -9.55 2.24 17.08
C SER A 59 -9.24 3.19 18.24
N GLY A 60 -10.03 4.25 18.36
CA GLY A 60 -9.98 5.11 19.54
C GLY A 60 -10.57 4.42 20.78
N PRO A 61 -10.54 5.07 21.96
CA PRO A 61 -10.96 4.49 23.24
C PRO A 61 -12.39 3.91 23.25
N GLN A 62 -13.29 4.48 22.44
CA GLN A 62 -14.67 4.00 22.29
C GLN A 62 -14.83 2.84 21.28
N LYS A 63 -13.72 2.22 20.85
CA LYS A 63 -13.68 1.19 19.80
C LYS A 63 -14.27 1.64 18.47
N LYS A 64 -14.09 2.93 18.15
CA LYS A 64 -14.50 3.54 16.88
C LYS A 64 -13.27 3.97 16.09
N GLY A 65 -13.28 3.67 14.79
CA GLY A 65 -12.31 4.19 13.83
C GLY A 65 -12.65 5.58 13.33
N SER A 66 -11.78 6.10 12.48
CA SER A 66 -11.99 7.30 11.66
C SER A 66 -11.46 7.01 10.25
N ILE A 67 -11.44 8.00 9.35
CA ILE A 67 -10.89 7.86 7.99
C ILE A 67 -9.79 8.88 7.76
N LEU A 68 -8.59 8.41 7.41
CA LEU A 68 -7.46 9.25 7.02
C LEU A 68 -7.43 9.44 5.50
N TRP A 69 -7.74 10.66 5.04
CA TRP A 69 -7.73 10.98 3.62
C TRP A 69 -6.41 11.60 3.17
N SER A 70 -5.94 11.28 1.96
CA SER A 70 -4.85 12.06 1.36
C SER A 70 -5.32 13.48 1.05
N LYS A 71 -4.47 14.50 1.24
CA LYS A 71 -4.74 15.88 0.78
C LYS A 71 -4.78 15.94 -0.74
N LYS A 72 -3.89 15.17 -1.40
CA LYS A 72 -3.87 15.06 -2.86
C LYS A 72 -5.02 14.19 -3.34
N LYS A 73 -5.69 14.64 -4.41
CA LYS A 73 -6.71 13.88 -5.13
C LYS A 73 -6.07 13.12 -6.30
N TYR A 74 -6.55 11.91 -6.55
CA TYR A 74 -6.08 11.04 -7.64
C TYR A 74 -7.26 10.62 -8.51
N ARG A 75 -7.08 10.67 -9.84
CA ARG A 75 -8.07 10.20 -10.80
C ARG A 75 -7.82 8.73 -11.14
N ASN A 76 -6.85 8.47 -11.99
CA ASN A 76 -6.38 7.13 -12.35
C ASN A 76 -5.05 6.90 -11.62
N PHE A 77 -4.92 5.77 -10.94
CA PHE A 77 -3.72 5.46 -10.17
C PHE A 77 -3.52 3.95 -10.08
N VAL A 78 -2.27 3.57 -9.82
CA VAL A 78 -1.89 2.27 -9.28
C VAL A 78 -1.34 2.53 -7.87
N MET A 79 -1.75 1.72 -6.91
CA MET A 79 -1.30 1.82 -5.53
C MET A 79 -0.91 0.43 -5.05
N GLU A 80 0.22 0.35 -4.37
CA GLU A 80 0.66 -0.82 -3.63
C GLU A 80 0.98 -0.38 -2.20
N PHE A 81 0.73 -1.26 -1.25
CA PHE A 81 1.18 -1.11 0.13
C PHE A 81 1.11 -2.48 0.80
N ASP A 82 2.00 -2.68 1.77
CA ASP A 82 1.93 -3.82 2.67
C ASP A 82 1.17 -3.42 3.93
N PHE A 83 0.50 -4.40 4.52
CA PHE A 83 -0.14 -4.24 5.82
C PHE A 83 0.10 -5.47 6.68
N ARG A 84 -0.05 -5.29 7.99
CA ARG A 84 -0.12 -6.37 8.98
C ARG A 84 -1.25 -6.07 9.93
N PHE A 85 -1.92 -7.11 10.41
CA PHE A 85 -2.93 -6.95 11.44
C PHE A 85 -2.29 -6.55 12.77
N GLY A 86 -2.95 -5.62 13.46
CA GLY A 86 -2.68 -5.35 14.86
C GLY A 86 -3.38 -6.37 15.76
N GLU A 87 -3.53 -6.02 17.03
CA GLU A 87 -4.23 -6.86 17.99
C GLU A 87 -5.76 -6.80 17.82
N GLY A 88 -6.44 -7.90 18.17
CA GLY A 88 -7.90 -7.99 18.17
C GLY A 88 -8.51 -8.23 16.78
N ILE A 89 -9.79 -7.90 16.67
CA ILE A 89 -10.54 -8.00 15.40
C ILE A 89 -10.26 -6.74 14.59
N VAL A 90 -9.66 -6.90 13.42
CA VAL A 90 -9.36 -5.80 12.51
C VAL A 90 -10.48 -5.67 11.48
N ASP A 91 -11.10 -4.50 11.45
CA ASP A 91 -12.02 -4.03 10.42
C ASP A 91 -11.42 -2.74 9.84
N SER A 92 -10.76 -2.85 8.70
CA SER A 92 -10.05 -1.75 8.06
C SER A 92 -10.22 -1.81 6.54
N GLY A 93 -9.60 -0.88 5.82
CA GLY A 93 -9.64 -0.91 4.37
C GLY A 93 -9.27 0.40 3.71
N VAL A 94 -9.23 0.35 2.38
CA VAL A 94 -8.87 1.50 1.54
C VAL A 94 -10.13 2.07 0.92
N HIS A 95 -10.35 3.36 1.15
CA HIS A 95 -11.45 4.08 0.54
C HIS A 95 -11.04 4.68 -0.81
N VAL A 96 -11.82 4.44 -1.86
CA VAL A 96 -11.50 4.91 -3.22
C VAL A 96 -12.46 6.03 -3.63
N ARG A 97 -12.10 7.28 -3.27
CA ARG A 97 -12.82 8.53 -3.60
C ARG A 97 -14.20 8.71 -2.94
N THR A 98 -14.86 7.62 -2.58
CA THR A 98 -16.16 7.58 -1.89
C THR A 98 -15.98 6.98 -0.51
N GLN A 99 -17.06 6.89 0.27
CA GLN A 99 -17.06 6.17 1.54
C GLN A 99 -17.09 4.64 1.38
N ASP A 100 -17.06 4.13 0.14
CA ASP A 100 -16.96 2.69 -0.09
C ASP A 100 -15.53 2.23 0.18
N GLN A 101 -15.43 1.08 0.84
CA GLN A 101 -14.20 0.53 1.34
C GLN A 101 -13.85 -0.76 0.60
N ILE A 102 -12.61 -0.85 0.14
CA ILE A 102 -11.98 -2.12 -0.18
C ILE A 102 -11.54 -2.72 1.16
N GLN A 103 -12.24 -3.77 1.60
CA GLN A 103 -12.12 -4.36 2.93
C GLN A 103 -10.72 -4.96 3.18
N ILE A 104 -10.26 -4.83 4.41
CA ILE A 104 -9.10 -5.52 4.98
C ILE A 104 -9.53 -6.08 6.35
N GLY A 105 -9.61 -7.40 6.44
CA GLY A 105 -9.98 -8.11 7.66
C GLY A 105 -11.50 -8.33 7.81
N ILE A 106 -11.95 -8.57 9.03
CA ILE A 106 -13.32 -9.00 9.33
C ILE A 106 -14.25 -7.79 9.29
N SER A 107 -15.22 -7.82 8.37
CA SER A 107 -16.27 -6.80 8.30
C SER A 107 -17.10 -6.81 9.58
N GLY A 108 -17.13 -5.68 10.29
CA GLY A 108 -17.88 -5.50 11.52
C GLY A 108 -19.39 -5.51 11.30
N SER A 109 -19.87 -5.12 10.11
CA SER A 109 -21.29 -5.15 9.75
C SER A 109 -21.74 -6.54 9.31
N LEU A 110 -20.94 -7.22 8.48
CA LEU A 110 -21.29 -8.53 7.91
C LEU A 110 -20.86 -9.72 8.78
N LYS A 111 -20.02 -9.48 9.79
CA LYS A 111 -19.49 -10.50 10.71
C LYS A 111 -18.77 -11.65 10.00
N ARG A 112 -18.05 -11.35 8.91
CA ARG A 112 -17.26 -12.31 8.15
C ARG A 112 -16.00 -11.67 7.57
N ASP A 113 -15.02 -12.51 7.28
CA ASP A 113 -13.81 -12.12 6.55
C ASP A 113 -14.16 -11.80 5.08
N MET A 114 -13.53 -10.77 4.51
CA MET A 114 -13.72 -10.38 3.10
C MET A 114 -12.40 -9.97 2.43
#